data_AF-A0A7V9B1U8-F1
#
_entry.id   AF-A0A7V9B1U8-F1
#
_cell.length_a   1.000
_cell.length_b   1.000
_cell.length_c   1.000
_cell.angle_alpha   90.00
_cell.angle_beta   90.00
_cell.angle_gamma   90.00
#
_symmetry.space_group_name_H-M   'P 1'
#
loop_
_entity.id
_entity.type
_entity.pdbx_description
1 polymer ?
#
loop_
_entity_poly.entity_id
_entity_poly.type
_entity_poly.pdbx_seq_one_letter_code
_entity_poly.pdbx_strand_id
1 'polypeptide(L)'
;MPGGIGVPELAIILVIIIIIFGVGKLPEIGGALGKGIKEFKTEATDDDGKKIERGSSEPASSLTAQARERREEVAVGAADRRERREVRADEI
;
A
#
# COMPACT_ATOMS: atom_id res chain seq x y z
N MET A 1 -1.89 -45.60 -13.77
CA MET A 1 -1.41 -45.45 -12.38
C MET A 1 -1.72 -44.02 -11.98
N PRO A 2 -2.59 -43.72 -11.00
CA PRO A 2 -2.85 -42.33 -10.63
C PRO A 2 -1.60 -41.82 -9.91
N GLY A 3 -0.73 -41.16 -10.68
CA GLY A 3 0.53 -40.59 -10.23
C GLY A 3 0.35 -39.11 -9.93
N GLY A 4 0.89 -38.70 -8.80
CA GLY A 4 0.99 -37.31 -8.39
C GLY A 4 -0.07 -36.93 -7.36
N ILE A 5 0.40 -36.37 -6.25
CA ILE A 5 -0.43 -35.50 -5.40
C ILE A 5 -0.97 -34.41 -6.31
N GLY A 6 -2.26 -34.46 -6.62
CA GLY A 6 -2.92 -33.47 -7.43
C GLY A 6 -3.16 -32.20 -6.63
N VAL A 7 -3.65 -31.18 -7.35
CA VAL A 7 -4.19 -29.96 -6.73
C VAL A 7 -5.24 -30.27 -5.63
N PRO A 8 -6.14 -31.27 -5.78
CA PRO A 8 -7.11 -31.60 -4.74
C PRO A 8 -6.48 -32.08 -3.43
N GLU A 9 -5.50 -32.96 -3.48
CA GLU A 9 -4.83 -33.50 -2.29
C GLU A 9 -4.04 -32.40 -1.56
N LEU A 10 -3.38 -31.51 -2.30
CA LEU A 10 -2.68 -30.35 -1.73
C LEU A 10 -3.67 -29.39 -1.04
N ALA A 11 -4.85 -29.18 -1.62
CA ALA A 11 -5.89 -28.35 -1.01
C ALA A 11 -6.41 -28.92 0.32
N ILE A 12 -6.58 -30.24 0.42
CA ILE A 12 -6.98 -30.89 1.68
C ILE A 12 -5.94 -30.65 2.78
N ILE A 13 -4.66 -30.79 2.47
CA ILE A 13 -3.57 -30.54 3.43
C ILE A 13 -3.57 -29.07 3.86
N LEU A 14 -3.76 -28.14 2.93
CA LEU A 14 -3.84 -26.71 3.22
C LEU A 14 -4.99 -26.38 4.18
N VAL A 15 -6.16 -27.01 4.01
CA VAL A 15 -7.30 -26.82 4.91
C VAL A 15 -6.96 -27.27 6.34
N ILE A 16 -6.28 -28.40 6.50
CA ILE A 16 -5.87 -28.90 7.83
C ILE A 16 -4.93 -27.90 8.51
N ILE A 17 -3.96 -27.36 7.77
CA ILE A 17 -3.03 -26.33 8.26
C ILE A 17 -3.80 -25.08 8.70
N ILE A 18 -4.77 -24.63 7.90
CA ILE A 18 -5.63 -23.48 8.23
C ILE A 18 -6.44 -23.73 9.50
N ILE A 19 -6.89 -24.96 9.78
CA ILE A 19 -7.62 -25.27 11.01
C ILE A 19 -6.70 -25.15 12.24
N ILE A 20 -5.45 -25.62 12.13
CA ILE A 20 -4.49 -25.58 13.24
C ILE A 20 -4.00 -24.16 13.52
N PHE A 21 -3.64 -23.41 12.47
CA PHE A 21 -3.07 -22.07 12.60
C PHE A 21 -4.11 -20.94 12.57
N GLY A 22 -5.30 -21.20 12.03
CA GLY A 22 -6.36 -20.21 11.77
C GLY A 22 -6.18 -19.46 10.45
N VAL A 23 -7.30 -19.07 9.82
CA VAL A 23 -7.32 -18.30 8.55
C VAL A 23 -6.59 -16.95 8.62
N GLY A 24 -6.49 -16.35 9.81
CA GLY A 24 -5.86 -15.04 10.01
C GLY A 24 -4.32 -15.08 10.01
N LYS A 25 -3.71 -16.23 10.33
CA LYS A 25 -2.24 -16.34 10.43
C LYS A 25 -1.55 -16.51 9.09
N LEU A 26 -2.24 -17.08 8.10
CA LEU A 26 -1.69 -17.22 6.75
C LEU A 26 -1.36 -15.89 6.06
N PRO A 27 -2.25 -14.88 6.01
CA PRO A 27 -1.93 -13.59 5.40
C PRO A 27 -0.87 -12.80 6.17
N GLU A 28 -0.83 -12.92 7.50
CA GLU A 28 0.18 -12.28 8.35
C GLU A 28 1.59 -12.79 8.01
N ILE A 29 1.75 -14.12 7.97
CA ILE A 29 3.04 -14.78 7.65
C ILE A 29 3.37 -14.62 6.16
N GLY A 30 2.39 -14.79 5.26
CA GLY A 30 2.57 -14.63 3.82
C GLY A 30 2.95 -13.20 3.42
N GLY A 31 2.42 -12.19 4.12
CA GLY A 31 2.80 -10.79 3.91
C GLY A 31 4.25 -10.51 4.31
N ALA A 32 4.71 -11.04 5.45
CA ALA A 32 6.09 -10.90 5.89
C ALA A 32 7.08 -11.65 4.97
N LEU A 33 6.76 -12.91 4.63
CA LEU A 33 7.55 -13.72 3.70
C LEU A 33 7.57 -13.10 2.30
N GLY A 34 6.44 -12.59 1.82
CA GLY A 34 6.33 -11.96 0.50
C GLY A 34 7.18 -10.70 0.38
N LYS A 35 7.25 -9.89 1.43
CA LYS A 35 8.15 -8.72 1.48
C LYS A 35 9.62 -9.15 1.44
N GLY A 36 10.01 -10.12 2.26
CA GLY A 36 11.39 -10.65 2.27
C GLY A 36 11.80 -11.29 0.93
N ILE A 37 10.92 -12.06 0.30
CA ILE A 37 11.17 -12.64 -1.03
C ILE A 37 11.27 -11.53 -2.10
N LYS A 38 10.45 -10.48 -2.00
CA LYS A 38 10.51 -9.34 -2.93
C LYS A 38 11.83 -8.59 -2.81
N GLU A 39 12.26 -8.30 -1.59
CA GLU A 39 13.54 -7.65 -1.31
C GLU A 39 14.71 -8.52 -1.78
N PHE A 40 14.71 -9.81 -1.42
CA PHE A 40 15.71 -10.78 -1.88
C PHE A 40 15.78 -10.86 -3.41
N LYS A 41 14.62 -10.91 -4.09
CA LYS A 41 14.57 -10.94 -5.55
C LYS A 41 15.02 -9.62 -6.17
N THR A 42 14.70 -8.48 -5.56
CA THR A 42 15.16 -7.18 -6.02
C THR A 42 16.68 -7.11 -5.92
N GLU A 43 17.28 -7.44 -4.79
CA GLU A 43 18.74 -7.45 -4.60
C GLU A 43 19.42 -8.47 -5.51
N ALA A 44 18.87 -9.68 -5.63
CA ALA A 44 19.40 -10.72 -6.51
C ALA A 44 19.25 -10.41 -8.02
N THR A 45 18.37 -9.49 -8.41
CA THR A 45 18.16 -9.06 -9.81
C THR A 45 18.83 -7.71 -10.12
N ASP A 46 19.24 -6.93 -9.11
CA ASP A 46 19.86 -5.61 -9.32
C ASP A 46 21.28 -5.73 -9.90
N ASP A 47 21.94 -6.88 -9.74
CA ASP A 47 23.19 -7.24 -10.44
C ASP A 47 22.98 -7.31 -11.97
N ASP A 48 21.74 -7.56 -12.41
CA ASP A 48 21.28 -7.57 -13.81
C ASP A 48 20.31 -6.40 -14.11
N GLY A 49 20.53 -5.21 -13.52
CA GLY A 49 20.07 -3.92 -14.06
C GLY A 49 18.56 -3.73 -14.32
N LYS A 50 17.66 -4.48 -13.68
CA LYS A 50 16.21 -4.37 -13.93
C LYS A 50 15.42 -4.20 -12.64
N LYS A 51 15.31 -2.94 -12.19
CA LYS A 51 14.49 -2.52 -11.05
C LYS A 51 13.02 -2.88 -11.28
N ILE A 52 12.53 -3.91 -10.59
CA ILE A 52 11.11 -4.29 -10.59
C ILE A 52 10.37 -3.39 -9.58
N GLU A 53 9.87 -2.25 -10.03
CA GLU A 53 8.89 -1.49 -9.25
C GLU A 53 7.50 -2.15 -9.36
N ARG A 54 6.99 -2.66 -8.24
CA ARG A 54 5.55 -2.72 -7.96
C ARG A 54 5.33 -3.05 -6.49
N GLY A 55 5.04 -2.00 -5.71
CA GLY A 55 4.47 -2.12 -4.38
C GLY A 55 3.03 -2.62 -4.50
N SER A 56 2.71 -3.71 -3.80
CA SER A 56 1.34 -3.99 -3.37
C SER A 56 1.40 -4.11 -1.86
N SER A 57 1.20 -2.97 -1.20
CA SER A 57 0.80 -2.77 0.20
C SER A 57 1.10 -1.34 0.66
N GLU A 58 0.76 -0.34 -0.16
CA GLU A 58 0.21 0.89 0.44
C GLU A 58 -1.28 0.60 0.64
N PRO A 59 -1.84 0.78 1.85
CA PRO A 59 -3.28 0.82 1.96
C PRO A 59 -3.73 2.00 1.10
N ALA A 60 -4.46 1.72 0.04
CA ALA A 60 -5.09 2.73 -0.83
C ALA A 60 -5.98 3.73 -0.06
N SER A 61 -6.16 3.54 1.26
CA SER A 61 -6.84 4.46 2.16
C SER A 61 -5.99 5.64 2.66
N SER A 62 -4.65 5.57 2.67
CA SER A 62 -3.82 6.66 3.25
C SER A 62 -3.45 7.73 2.23
N LEU A 63 -3.32 7.36 0.95
CA LEU A 63 -3.07 8.29 -0.15
C LEU A 63 -4.26 9.24 -0.40
N THR A 64 -5.48 8.77 -0.19
CA THR A 64 -6.70 9.59 -0.32
C THR A 64 -6.90 10.51 0.90
N ALA A 65 -6.37 10.15 2.07
CA ALA A 65 -6.42 10.96 3.27
C ALA A 65 -5.41 12.13 3.21
N GLN A 66 -4.15 11.86 2.83
CA GLN A 66 -3.12 12.91 2.71
C GLN A 66 -3.39 13.92 1.59
N ALA A 67 -4.05 13.50 0.50
CA ALA A 67 -4.42 14.42 -0.60
C ALA A 67 -5.55 15.39 -0.22
N ARG A 68 -6.38 15.04 0.77
CA ARG A 68 -7.50 15.88 1.23
C ARG A 68 -7.03 16.97 2.18
N GLU A 69 -6.05 16.65 3.03
CA GLU A 69 -5.51 17.56 4.05
C GLU A 69 -4.73 18.74 3.45
N ARG A 70 -3.87 18.49 2.43
CA ARG A 70 -3.17 19.57 1.71
C ARG A 70 -4.09 20.52 0.92
N ARG A 71 -5.34 20.13 0.68
CA ARG A 71 -6.29 20.94 -0.10
C ARG A 71 -7.05 21.95 0.78
N GLU A 72 -7.08 21.75 2.09
CA GLU A 72 -7.70 22.68 3.05
C GLU A 72 -6.79 23.88 3.38
N GLU A 73 -5.49 23.69 3.59
CA GLU A 73 -4.56 24.81 3.86
C GLU A 73 -4.50 25.85 2.72
N VAL A 74 -4.60 25.39 1.47
CA VAL A 74 -4.53 26.27 0.28
C VAL A 74 -5.82 27.07 0.09
N ALA A 75 -6.96 26.54 0.52
CA ALA A 75 -8.25 27.25 0.43
C ALA A 75 -8.36 28.38 1.48
N VAL A 76 -7.79 28.19 2.66
CA VAL A 76 -7.79 29.19 3.74
C VAL A 76 -6.84 30.36 3.42
N GLY A 77 -5.65 30.07 2.86
CA GLY A 77 -4.68 31.11 2.51
C GLY A 77 -5.07 32.05 1.34
N ALA A 78 -6.08 31.68 0.56
CA ALA A 78 -6.58 32.49 -0.56
C ALA A 78 -7.70 33.48 -0.15
N ALA A 79 -8.40 33.22 0.95
CA ALA A 79 -9.47 34.09 1.45
C ALA A 79 -8.94 35.33 2.18
N ASP A 80 -7.82 35.19 2.90
CA ASP A 80 -7.24 36.25 3.75
C ASP A 80 -6.68 37.47 2.97
N ARG A 81 -6.31 37.28 1.70
CA ARG A 81 -5.62 38.31 0.90
C ARG A 81 -6.54 39.31 0.20
N ARG A 82 -7.87 39.14 0.30
CA ARG A 82 -8.85 40.04 -0.35
C ARG A 82 -9.33 41.18 0.56
N GLU A 83 -9.37 40.99 1.88
CA GLU A 83 -9.85 42.04 2.81
C GLU A 83 -8.89 43.24 2.95
N ARG A 84 -7.58 43.04 2.73
CA ARG A 84 -6.60 44.12 2.93
C ARG A 84 -6.52 45.15 1.80
N ARG A 85 -7.29 44.99 0.72
CA ARG A 85 -7.26 45.89 -0.44
C ARG A 85 -8.35 46.97 -0.43
N GLU A 86 -9.37 46.86 0.42
CA GLU A 86 -10.44 47.86 0.51
C GLU A 86 -10.16 48.98 1.53
N VAL A 87 -9.36 48.72 2.57
CA VAL A 87 -9.13 49.70 3.66
C VAL A 87 -8.16 50.84 3.29
N ARG A 88 -7.64 50.89 2.06
CA ARG A 88 -6.67 51.92 1.62
C ARG A 88 -7.23 52.91 0.61
N ALA A 89 -8.52 52.83 0.30
CA ALA A 89 -9.19 53.73 -0.65
C ALA A 89 -9.87 54.95 -0.01
N ASP A 90 -9.93 55.03 1.33
CA ASP A 90 -10.59 56.12 2.09
C ASP A 90 -9.61 57.10 2.77
N GLU A 91 -8.33 57.07 2.42
CA GLU A 91 -7.33 58.05 2.90
C GLU A 91 -6.82 58.93 1.75
N ILE A 92 -7.72 59.70 1.13
CA ILE A 92 -7.41 60.95 0.39
C ILE A 92 -8.54 61.96 0.68
#